data_AF-A0A0M9A478-F1
#
_entry.id   AF-A0A0M9A478-F1
#
_cell.length_a   1.000
_cell.length_b   1.000
_cell.length_c   1.000
_cell.angle_alpha   90.00
_cell.angle_beta   90.00
_cell.angle_gamma   90.00
#
_symmetry.space_group_name_H-M   'P 1'
#
loop_
_entity.id
_entity.type
_entity.pdbx_description
1 polymer ?
#
loop_
_entity_poly.entity_id
_entity_poly.type
_entity_poly.pdbx_seq_one_letter_code
_entity_poly.pdbx_strand_id
1 'polypeptide(L)'
;MTENTYNTDCCKWTMEEREKILATGTLEQKKEAFKDDEELMRETTKFVSEVIQMAITEASKRIMFTEKGDSSEGSRLKRIASIAGWNHRARGFCSRILNALCPCFTSNGKS
;
A
#
# COMPACT_ATOMS: atom_id res chain seq x y z
N MET A 1 8.56 41.78 -27.44
CA MET A 1 9.13 40.71 -26.60
C MET A 1 9.08 41.22 -25.18
N THR A 2 8.09 40.80 -24.40
CA THR A 2 7.93 41.21 -23.01
C THR A 2 8.77 40.29 -22.15
N GLU A 3 9.88 40.83 -21.62
CA GLU A 3 10.62 40.20 -20.53
C GLU A 3 9.67 40.04 -19.35
N ASN A 4 9.30 38.80 -19.07
CA ASN A 4 8.62 38.46 -17.84
C ASN A 4 9.67 38.45 -16.72
N THR A 5 9.78 39.58 -16.04
CA THR A 5 10.43 39.70 -14.74
C THR A 5 9.59 38.94 -13.71
N TYR A 6 9.88 37.64 -13.55
CA TYR A 6 9.35 36.87 -12.44
C TYR A 6 10.12 37.24 -11.18
N ASN A 7 9.38 37.71 -10.17
CA ASN A 7 9.82 38.01 -8.80
C ASN A 7 10.96 37.10 -8.31
N THR A 8 12.18 37.63 -8.34
CA THR A 8 13.41 36.99 -7.86
C THR A 8 13.62 37.24 -6.37
N ASP A 9 12.63 36.96 -5.53
CA ASP A 9 12.72 37.27 -4.08
C ASP A 9 12.29 36.13 -3.14
N CYS A 10 12.07 34.90 -3.66
CA CYS A 10 11.65 33.76 -2.83
C CYS A 10 12.64 32.58 -2.78
N CYS A 11 13.50 32.40 -3.79
CA CYS A 11 14.41 31.25 -3.84
C CYS A 11 15.77 31.60 -3.22
N LYS A 12 16.24 30.80 -2.26
CA LYS A 12 17.56 30.94 -1.64
C LYS A 12 18.73 30.81 -2.63
N TRP A 13 18.48 30.16 -3.77
CA TRP A 13 19.48 29.85 -4.78
C TRP A 13 18.99 30.20 -6.17
N THR A 14 19.92 30.49 -7.07
CA THR A 14 19.59 30.53 -8.50
C THR A 14 19.24 29.13 -9.01
N MET A 15 18.58 29.03 -10.17
CA MET A 15 18.25 27.73 -10.78
C MET A 15 19.50 26.88 -11.03
N GLU A 16 20.59 27.48 -11.52
CA GLU A 16 21.84 26.79 -11.81
C GLU A 16 22.54 26.30 -10.53
N GLU A 17 22.51 27.09 -9.47
CA GLU A 17 23.06 26.70 -8.16
C GLU A 17 22.25 25.56 -7.56
N ARG A 18 20.92 25.64 -7.63
CA ARG A 18 20.02 24.58 -7.17
C ARG A 18 20.29 23.28 -7.91
N GLU A 19 20.36 23.30 -9.24
CA GLU A 19 20.67 22.11 -10.04
C GLU A 19 22.01 21.49 -9.67
N LYS A 20 23.04 22.31 -9.46
CA LYS A 20 24.36 21.87 -9.02
C LYS A 20 24.33 21.22 -7.64
N ILE A 21 23.58 21.80 -6.69
CA ILE A 21 23.37 21.23 -5.34
C ILE A 21 22.62 19.90 -5.44
N LEU A 22 21.56 19.82 -6.25
CA LEU A 22 20.80 18.59 -6.48
C LEU A 22 21.65 17.48 -7.10
N ALA A 23 22.57 17.81 -8.00
CA ALA A 23 23.48 16.86 -8.61
C ALA A 23 24.57 16.38 -7.63
N THR A 24 25.30 17.32 -7.01
CA THR A 24 26.60 17.04 -6.36
C THR A 24 26.69 17.37 -4.88
N GLY A 25 25.67 18.02 -4.30
CA GLY A 25 25.65 18.43 -2.90
C GLY A 25 25.57 17.28 -1.90
N THR A 26 25.68 17.61 -0.62
CA THR A 26 25.38 16.68 0.48
C THR A 26 23.88 16.39 0.56
N LEU A 27 23.48 15.33 1.26
CA LEU A 27 22.06 14.96 1.39
C LEU A 27 21.23 16.09 2.01
N GLU A 28 21.76 16.77 3.02
CA GLU A 28 21.12 17.87 3.73
C GLU A 28 20.90 19.06 2.80
N GLN A 29 21.93 19.42 2.02
CA GLN A 29 21.83 20.49 1.01
C GLN A 29 20.83 20.13 -0.09
N LYS A 30 20.82 18.88 -0.57
CA LYS A 30 19.85 18.41 -1.56
C LYS A 30 18.41 18.51 -1.04
N LYS A 31 18.19 18.17 0.24
CA LYS A 31 16.87 18.30 0.88
C LYS A 31 16.41 19.75 0.97
N GLU A 32 17.31 20.67 1.31
CA GLU A 32 16.98 22.09 1.38
C GLU A 32 16.73 22.67 -0.01
N ALA A 33 17.56 22.34 -0.99
CA ALA A 33 17.41 22.74 -2.39
C ALA A 33 16.10 22.24 -3.01
N PHE A 34 15.69 21.01 -2.69
CA PHE A 34 14.42 20.45 -3.13
C PHE A 34 13.21 21.18 -2.52
N LYS A 35 13.29 21.56 -1.25
CA LYS A 35 12.20 22.23 -0.51
C LYS A 35 12.00 23.70 -0.89
N ASP A 36 13.04 24.33 -1.40
CA ASP A 36 13.04 25.75 -1.77
C ASP A 36 12.20 26.01 -3.04
N ASP A 37 11.86 24.97 -3.80
CA ASP A 37 11.05 25.05 -5.00
C ASP A 37 9.54 24.93 -4.68
N GLU A 38 8.85 26.05 -4.57
CA GLU A 38 7.43 26.08 -4.19
C GLU A 38 6.53 25.36 -5.21
N GLU A 39 6.81 25.53 -6.50
CA GLU A 39 6.03 24.88 -7.57
C GLU A 39 6.23 23.37 -7.55
N LEU A 40 7.48 22.91 -7.47
CA LEU A 40 7.79 21.49 -7.34
C LEU A 40 7.17 20.87 -6.08
N MET A 41 7.21 21.58 -4.94
CA MET A 41 6.63 21.10 -3.69
C MET A 41 5.11 21.00 -3.76
N ARG A 42 4.45 21.96 -4.42
CA ARG A 42 3.01 21.93 -4.70
C ARG A 42 2.64 20.73 -5.58
N GLU A 43 3.36 20.50 -6.67
CA GLU A 43 3.13 19.37 -7.57
C GLU A 43 3.40 18.02 -6.92
N THR A 44 4.50 17.92 -6.15
CA THR A 44 4.84 16.72 -5.38
C THR A 44 3.74 16.37 -4.38
N THR A 45 3.22 17.38 -3.66
CA THR A 45 2.14 17.19 -2.68
C THR A 45 0.85 16.73 -3.38
N LYS A 46 0.53 17.31 -4.53
CA LYS A 46 -0.62 16.90 -5.35
C LYS A 46 -0.48 15.45 -5.81
N PHE A 47 0.67 15.08 -6.38
CA PHE A 47 0.94 13.71 -6.84
C PHE A 47 0.78 12.69 -5.71
N VAL A 48 1.39 12.93 -4.54
CA VAL A 48 1.27 12.03 -3.38
C VAL A 48 -0.20 11.88 -2.96
N SER A 49 -0.94 12.99 -2.94
CA SER A 49 -2.36 12.98 -2.59
C SER A 49 -3.20 12.16 -3.58
N GLU A 50 -2.94 12.30 -4.89
CA GLU A 50 -3.61 11.54 -5.94
C GLU A 50 -3.33 10.04 -5.84
N VAL A 51 -2.07 9.65 -5.57
CA VAL A 51 -1.69 8.24 -5.36
C VAL A 51 -2.42 7.65 -4.16
N ILE A 52 -2.51 8.39 -3.04
CA ILE A 52 -3.25 7.97 -1.85
C ILE A 52 -4.73 7.78 -2.18
N GLN A 53 -5.35 8.76 -2.85
CA GLN A 53 -6.78 8.69 -3.24
C GLN A 53 -7.06 7.52 -4.19
N MET A 54 -6.15 7.28 -5.14
CA MET A 54 -6.26 6.14 -6.05
C MET A 54 -6.15 4.81 -5.29
N ALA A 55 -5.20 4.69 -4.36
CA ALA A 55 -5.06 3.50 -3.52
C ALA A 55 -6.31 3.25 -2.65
N ILE A 56 -6.88 4.31 -2.06
CA ILE A 56 -8.13 4.24 -1.31
C ILE A 56 -9.28 3.79 -2.21
N THR A 57 -9.41 4.37 -3.40
CA THR A 57 -10.47 4.04 -4.36
C THR A 57 -10.37 2.58 -4.78
N GLU A 58 -9.17 2.10 -5.11
CA GLU A 58 -8.95 0.73 -5.54
C GLU A 58 -9.15 -0.29 -4.40
N ALA A 59 -8.73 0.04 -3.18
CA ALA A 59 -9.04 -0.76 -2.00
C ALA A 59 -10.56 -0.83 -1.73
N SER A 60 -11.27 0.28 -1.93
CA SER A 60 -12.72 0.37 -1.71
C SER A 60 -13.52 -0.45 -2.73
N LYS A 61 -13.08 -0.49 -3.99
CA LYS A 61 -13.69 -1.38 -5.01
C LYS A 61 -13.70 -2.83 -4.54
N ARG A 62 -12.61 -3.32 -3.93
CA ARG A 62 -12.53 -4.70 -3.41
C ARG A 62 -13.54 -4.99 -2.31
N ILE A 63 -13.95 -3.98 -1.53
CA ILE A 63 -14.98 -4.09 -0.51
C ILE A 63 -16.36 -4.16 -1.17
N MET A 64 -16.64 -3.32 -2.16
CA MET A 64 -17.93 -3.32 -2.87
C MET A 64 -18.21 -4.61 -3.65
N PHE A 65 -17.18 -5.23 -4.25
CA PHE A 65 -17.29 -6.56 -4.86
C PHE A 65 -17.42 -7.71 -3.85
N THR A 66 -17.27 -7.44 -2.55
CA THR A 66 -17.59 -8.42 -1.50
C THR A 66 -19.02 -8.29 -0.97
N GLU A 67 -19.71 -7.18 -1.22
CA GLU A 67 -21.04 -6.88 -0.70
C GLU A 67 -22.18 -7.14 -1.70
N LYS A 68 -21.93 -7.06 -3.01
CA LYS A 68 -22.88 -7.52 -4.05
C LYS A 68 -22.47 -8.89 -4.55
N GLY A 69 -23.27 -9.89 -4.23
CA GLY A 69 -22.91 -11.31 -4.21
C GLY A 69 -22.38 -11.90 -5.51
N ASP A 70 -21.56 -12.93 -5.37
CA ASP A 70 -21.96 -14.23 -5.87
C ASP A 70 -21.23 -15.37 -5.15
N SER A 71 -22.02 -16.38 -4.83
CA SER A 71 -21.63 -17.66 -4.24
C SER A 71 -20.92 -18.51 -5.30
N SER A 72 -19.75 -18.07 -5.75
CA SER A 72 -18.92 -18.83 -6.69
C SER A 72 -17.69 -19.35 -5.95
N GLU A 73 -17.76 -20.65 -5.67
CA GLU A 73 -16.74 -21.54 -5.12
C GLU A 73 -15.41 -21.38 -5.88
N GLY A 74 -14.41 -20.75 -5.26
CA GLY A 74 -13.12 -20.55 -5.92
C GLY A 74 -12.10 -19.78 -5.11
N SER A 75 -11.59 -20.40 -4.03
CA SER A 75 -10.41 -19.97 -3.27
C SER A 75 -10.41 -18.51 -2.79
N ARG A 76 -11.46 -18.09 -2.08
CA ARG A 76 -11.36 -16.94 -1.19
C ARG A 76 -10.52 -17.38 0.02
N LEU A 77 -9.27 -16.90 0.11
CA LEU A 77 -8.55 -16.84 1.39
C LEU A 77 -9.38 -15.93 2.30
N LYS A 78 -10.37 -16.54 2.97
CA LYS A 78 -11.23 -15.88 3.96
C LYS A 78 -10.29 -15.25 4.97
N ARG A 79 -10.20 -13.92 4.94
CA ARG A 79 -9.44 -13.12 5.91
C ARG A 79 -9.80 -13.66 7.29
N ILE A 80 -8.81 -14.21 7.98
CA ILE A 80 -9.00 -14.75 9.33
C ILE A 80 -9.32 -13.54 10.22
N ALA A 81 -10.60 -13.32 10.48
CA ALA A 81 -11.09 -12.17 11.23
C ALA A 81 -10.87 -12.31 12.75
N SER A 82 -10.45 -13.49 13.23
CA SER A 82 -10.19 -13.74 14.65
C SER A 82 -9.26 -14.94 14.87
N ILE A 83 -8.54 -14.92 15.99
CA ILE A 83 -7.68 -16.02 16.45
C ILE A 83 -8.48 -17.33 16.58
N ALA A 84 -9.74 -17.26 17.01
CA ALA A 84 -10.63 -18.41 17.11
C ALA A 84 -10.90 -19.08 15.75
N GLY A 85 -11.01 -18.29 14.67
CA GLY A 85 -11.18 -18.79 13.31
C GLY A 85 -9.93 -19.48 12.76
N TRP A 86 -8.74 -18.99 13.13
CA TRP A 86 -7.48 -19.65 12.80
C TRP A 86 -7.36 -21.01 13.49
N ASN A 87 -7.66 -21.07 14.78
CA ASN A 87 -7.61 -22.30 15.57
C ASN A 87 -8.54 -23.39 15.00
N HIS A 88 -9.76 -23.02 14.59
CA HIS A 88 -10.69 -23.97 13.95
C HIS A 88 -10.13 -24.52 12.63
N ARG A 89 -9.52 -23.67 11.80
CA ARG A 89 -8.94 -24.10 10.52
C ARG A 89 -7.71 -24.99 10.72
N ALA A 90 -6.83 -24.64 11.65
CA ALA A 90 -5.66 -25.44 12.01
C ALA A 90 -6.07 -26.83 12.53
N ARG A 91 -7.06 -26.89 13.44
CA ARG A 91 -7.61 -28.16 13.94
C ARG A 91 -8.19 -29.02 12.82
N GLY A 92 -8.97 -28.43 11.91
CA GLY A 92 -9.54 -29.15 10.77
C GLY A 92 -8.48 -29.70 9.81
N PHE A 93 -7.41 -28.94 9.56
CA PHE A 93 -6.28 -29.40 8.76
C PHE A 93 -5.55 -30.57 9.43
N CYS A 94 -5.16 -30.42 10.71
CA CYS A 94 -4.48 -31.48 11.45
C CYS A 94 -5.32 -32.75 11.53
N SER A 95 -6.64 -32.64 11.69
CA SER A 95 -7.54 -33.80 11.69
C SER A 95 -7.55 -34.54 10.34
N ARG A 96 -7.54 -33.83 9.20
CA ARG A 96 -7.47 -34.48 7.88
C ARG A 96 -6.13 -35.17 7.65
N ILE A 97 -5.04 -34.54 8.03
CA ILE A 97 -3.70 -35.14 7.92
C ILE A 97 -3.61 -36.39 8.82
N LEU A 98 -4.10 -36.31 10.06
CA LEU A 98 -4.11 -37.45 10.97
C LEU A 98 -4.96 -38.61 10.44
N ASN A 99 -6.15 -38.32 9.89
CA ASN A 99 -7.01 -39.35 9.29
C ASN A 99 -6.42 -39.96 8.02
N ALA A 100 -5.66 -39.19 7.24
CA ALA A 100 -4.97 -39.68 6.05
C ALA A 100 -3.76 -40.57 6.40
N LEU A 101 -3.03 -40.23 7.47
CA LEU A 101 -1.86 -40.96 7.93
C LEU A 101 -2.22 -42.17 8.81
N CYS A 102 -3.36 -42.11 9.51
CA CYS A 102 -3.82 -43.16 10.39
C CYS A 102 -5.35 -43.34 10.25
N PRO A 103 -5.82 -44.07 9.21
CA PRO A 103 -7.25 -44.28 8.94
C PRO A 103 -8.01 -44.97 10.08
N CYS A 104 -7.27 -45.60 11.01
CA CYS A 104 -7.78 -46.45 12.07
C CYS A 104 -8.38 -45.69 13.26
N PHE A 105 -8.14 -44.39 13.41
CA PHE A 105 -8.63 -43.61 14.56
C PHE A 105 -10.12 -43.22 14.48
N THR A 106 -10.77 -43.40 13.32
CA THR A 106 -12.21 -43.11 13.16
C THR A 106 -13.12 -44.31 13.40
N SER A 107 -12.57 -45.49 13.71
CA SER A 107 -13.38 -46.60 14.23
C SER A 107 -13.29 -46.62 15.75
N ASN A 108 -14.20 -45.92 16.43
CA ASN A 108 -14.80 -46.34 17.70
C ASN A 108 -15.89 -45.34 18.09
N GLY A 109 -17.14 -45.75 17.92
CA GLY A 109 -18.30 -44.94 18.32
C GLY A 109 -19.63 -45.25 17.61
N LYS A 110 -19.81 -46.47 17.07
CA LYS A 110 -21.16 -47.06 17.00
C LYS A 110 -21.35 -47.88 18.28
N SER A 111 -22.10 -47.34 19.22
CA SER A 111 -23.09 -48.07 20.00
C SER A 111 -24.27 -47.16 20.27
#